data_AF-A0A844KT91-F1
#
_entry.id   AF-A0A844KT91-F1
#
_cell.length_a   1.000
_cell.length_b   1.000
_cell.length_c   1.000
_cell.angle_alpha   90.00
_cell.angle_beta   90.00
_cell.angle_gamma   90.00
#
_symmetry.space_group_name_H-M   'P 1'
#
loop_
_entity.id
_entity.type
_entity.pdbx_description
1 polymer ?
#
loop_
_entity_poly.entity_id
_entity_poly.type
_entity_poly.pdbx_seq_one_letter_code
_entity_poly.pdbx_strand_id
1 'polypeptide(L)' 'MNEHLATFVGYLTDKEKSKSTIESYTRYVKKFLKYVDGNEITKELVIQYRELLEREGSAYSTINLILISINCYFFDIRI' A
#
# COMPACT_ATOMS: atom_id res chain seq x y z
N MET A 1 13.41 1.99 7.95
CA MET A 1 12.51 1.10 7.18
C MET A 1 12.54 -0.26 7.86
N ASN A 2 11.44 -0.74 8.45
CA ASN A 2 11.04 -2.17 8.40
C ASN A 2 10.09 -2.66 9.49
N GLU A 3 9.90 -2.00 10.64
CA GLU A 3 9.04 -2.59 11.69
C GLU A 3 7.57 -2.70 11.24
N HIS A 4 6.97 -1.59 10.79
CA HIS A 4 5.59 -1.59 10.28
C HIS A 4 5.36 -2.50 9.07
N LEU A 5 6.37 -2.65 8.20
CA LEU A 5 6.26 -3.55 7.04
C LEU A 5 6.38 -5.03 7.44
N ALA A 6 7.21 -5.34 8.44
CA ALA A 6 7.30 -6.68 9.00
C ALA A 6 6.00 -7.05 9.73
N THR A 7 5.44 -6.14 10.52
CA THR A 7 4.11 -6.29 11.14
C THR A 7 3.04 -6.52 10.09
N PHE A 8 3.02 -5.72 9.02
CA PHE A 8 2.06 -5.87 7.95
C PHE A 8 2.16 -7.23 7.22
N VAL A 9 3.39 -7.71 6.97
CA VAL A 9 3.59 -9.05 6.39
C VAL A 9 3.09 -10.14 7.34
N GLY A 10 3.34 -9.99 8.65
CA GLY A 10 2.78 -10.86 9.69
C GLY A 10 1.25 -10.87 9.66
N TYR A 11 0.62 -9.71 9.66
CA TYR A 11 -0.82 -9.56 9.57
C TYR A 11 -1.41 -10.23 8.31
N LEU A 12 -0.80 -10.03 7.14
CA LEU A 12 -1.27 -10.68 5.91
C LEU A 12 -1.12 -12.20 5.97
N THR A 13 -0.10 -12.70 6.67
CA THR A 13 0.12 -14.13 6.90
C THR A 13 -0.95 -14.70 7.82
N ASP A 14 -1.28 -14.00 8.91
CA ASP A 14 -2.36 -14.36 9.85
C ASP A 14 -3.74 -14.33 9.18
N LYS A 15 -3.91 -13.50 8.14
CA LYS A 15 -5.11 -13.47 7.28
C LYS A 15 -5.10 -14.49 6.14
N GLU A 16 -4.17 -15.46 6.17
CA GLU A 16 -4.02 -16.55 5.20
C GLU A 16 -3.94 -16.05 3.74
N LYS A 17 -3.36 -14.87 3.52
CA LYS A 17 -3.17 -14.37 2.16
C LYS A 17 -2.12 -15.20 1.43
N SER A 18 -2.35 -15.40 0.12
CA SER A 18 -1.37 -16.10 -0.71
C SER A 18 -0.03 -15.37 -0.73
N LYS A 19 1.07 -16.10 -0.90
CA LYS A 19 2.41 -15.52 -1.03
C LYS A 19 2.47 -14.42 -2.11
N SER A 20 1.84 -14.64 -3.26
CA SER A 20 1.77 -13.65 -4.35
C SER A 20 1.05 -12.36 -3.93
N THR A 21 -0.04 -12.49 -3.15
CA THR A 21 -0.75 -11.34 -2.59
C THR A 21 0.10 -10.59 -1.58
N ILE A 22 0.78 -11.30 -0.66
CA ILE A 22 1.68 -10.72 0.33
C ILE A 22 2.79 -9.92 -0.36
N GLU A 23 3.45 -10.51 -1.36
CA GLU A 23 4.53 -9.86 -2.11
C GLU A 23 4.03 -8.61 -2.85
N SER A 24 2.88 -8.72 -3.53
CA SER A 24 2.29 -7.61 -4.27
C SER A 24 1.91 -6.46 -3.34
N TYR A 25 1.22 -6.75 -2.23
CA TYR A 25 0.76 -5.73 -1.28
C TYR A 25 1.96 -5.04 -0.64
N THR A 26 2.94 -5.82 -0.17
CA THR A 26 4.17 -5.29 0.40
C THR A 26 4.91 -4.39 -0.58
N ARG A 27 5.00 -4.79 -1.87
CA ARG A 27 5.63 -3.98 -2.92
C ARG A 27 4.91 -2.66 -3.13
N TYR A 28 3.59 -2.66 -3.19
CA TYR A 28 2.81 -1.45 -3.44
C TYR A 28 2.83 -0.50 -2.26
N VAL A 29 2.68 -1.01 -1.04
CA VAL A 29 2.81 -0.21 0.19
C VAL A 29 4.21 0.40 0.28
N LYS A 30 5.28 -0.36 0.00
CA LYS A 30 6.65 0.20 -0.05
C LYS A 30 6.79 1.35 -1.04
N LYS A 31 6.19 1.24 -2.23
CA LYS A 31 6.20 2.33 -3.22
C LYS A 31 5.44 3.55 -2.73
N PHE A 32 4.28 3.36 -2.11
CA PHE A 32 3.49 4.44 -1.54
C PHE A 32 4.23 5.15 -0.41
N LEU A 33 4.80 4.40 0.56
CA LEU A 33 5.58 4.99 1.66
C LEU A 33 6.80 5.76 1.17
N LYS A 34 7.42 5.32 0.07
CA LYS A 34 8.49 6.08 -0.60
C LYS A 34 7.98 7.36 -1.25
N TYR A 35 6.78 7.35 -1.83
CA TYR A 35 6.14 8.54 -2.39
C TYR A 35 5.76 9.56 -1.31
N VAL A 36 5.26 9.08 -0.17
CA VAL A 36 4.94 9.91 1.01
C VAL A 36 6.19 10.62 1.54
N ASP A 37 7.36 9.97 1.47
CA ASP A 37 8.67 10.51 1.87
C ASP A 37 8.68 11.14 3.28
N GLY A 38 7.95 10.53 4.22
CA GLY A 38 7.87 11.00 5.61
C GLY A 38 6.85 12.13 5.86
N ASN A 39 6.10 12.58 4.85
CA ASN A 39 4.95 13.45 5.06
C ASN A 39 3.85 12.74 5.86
N GLU A 40 2.97 13.53 6.48
CA GLU A 40 1.75 13.01 7.10
C GLU A 40 0.90 12.33 6.03
N ILE A 41 0.44 11.12 6.34
CA ILE A 41 -0.44 10.36 5.45
C ILE A 41 -1.86 10.88 5.64
N THR A 42 -2.38 11.55 4.62
CA THR A 42 -3.76 12.04 4.57
C THR A 42 -4.54 11.38 3.42
N LYS A 43 -5.87 11.53 3.44
CA LYS A 43 -6.70 11.06 2.32
C LYS A 43 -6.35 11.78 1.03
N GLU A 44 -6.02 13.07 1.11
CA GLU A 44 -5.60 13.90 -0.01
C GLU A 44 -4.32 13.37 -0.64
N LEU A 45 -3.36 12.92 0.16
CA LEU A 45 -2.11 12.33 -0.33
C LEU A 45 -2.37 11.01 -1.08
N VAL A 46 -3.33 10.19 -0.61
CA VAL A 46 -3.74 8.97 -1.31
C VAL A 46 -4.43 9.28 -2.64
N ILE A 47 -5.24 10.35 -2.70
CA ILE A 47 -5.87 10.83 -3.93
C ILE A 47 -4.80 11.30 -4.93
N GLN A 48 -3.84 12.13 -4.49
CA GLN A 48 -2.73 12.59 -5.33
C GLN A 48 -1.89 11.41 -5.86
N TYR A 49 -1.67 10.39 -5.03
CA TYR A 49 -0.97 9.18 -5.47
C TYR A 49 -1.76 8.40 -6.53
N ARG A 50 -3.09 8.31 -6.39
CA ARG A 50 -3.97 7.71 -7.41
C ARG A 50 -3.86 8.46 -8.73
N GLU A 51 -3.95 9.79 -8.72
CA GLU A 51 -3.83 10.65 -9.90
C GLU A 51 -2.45 10.51 -10.56
N LEU A 52 -1.37 10.42 -9.77
CA LEU A 52 -0.03 10.14 -10.27
C LEU A 52 0.02 8.81 -11.04
N LEU A 53 -0.54 7.73 -10.48
CA LEU A 53 -0.55 6.42 -11.13
C LEU A 53 -1.36 6.43 -12.45
N GLU A 54 -2.48 7.16 -12.49
CA GLU A 54 -3.26 7.36 -13.72
C GLU A 54 -2.44 8.11 -14.77
N ARG A 55 -1.76 9.20 -14.38
CA ARG A 55 -0.89 9.97 -15.27
C ARG A 55 0.29 9.16 -15.79
N GLU A 56 0.81 8.23 -14.99
CA GLU A 56 1.87 7.30 -15.40
C GLU A 56 1.36 6.14 -16.29
N GLY A 57 0.06 6.09 -16.59
CA GLY A 57 -0.52 5.09 -17.48
C GLY A 57 -0.73 3.72 -16.82
N SER A 58 -0.80 3.65 -15.49
CA SER A 58 -1.11 2.40 -14.80
C SER A 58 -2.53 1.94 -15.15
N ALA A 59 -2.71 0.64 -15.40
CA ALA A 59 -4.03 0.06 -15.62
C ALA A 59 -4.93 0.25 -14.38
N TYR A 60 -6.22 0.52 -14.58
CA TYR A 60 -7.18 0.71 -13.49
C TYR A 60 -7.23 -0.46 -12.49
N SER A 61 -7.10 -1.70 -12.97
CA SER A 61 -7.03 -2.89 -12.11
C SER A 61 -5.81 -2.88 -11.19
N THR A 62 -4.66 -2.43 -11.70
CA THR A 62 -3.43 -2.26 -10.91
C THR A 62 -3.57 -1.14 -9.89
N ILE A 63 -4.14 0.00 -10.30
CA ILE A 63 -4.40 1.14 -9.39
C ILE A 63 -5.32 0.70 -8.26
N ASN A 64 -6.39 -0.01 -8.57
CA ASN A 64 -7.31 -0.53 -7.56
C ASN A 64 -6.61 -1.49 -6.59
N LEU A 65 -5.76 -2.40 -7.10
CA LEU A 65 -4.99 -3.32 -6.27
C LEU A 65 -4.01 -2.58 -5.35
N ILE A 66 -3.37 -1.52 -5.84
CA ILE A 66 -2.51 -0.64 -5.05
C ILE A 66 -3.31 0.01 -3.92
N LEU A 67 -4.46 0.61 -4.22
CA LEU A 67 -5.31 1.26 -3.20
C LEU A 67 -5.81 0.27 -2.15
N ILE A 68 -6.20 -0.94 -2.55
CA ILE A 68 -6.58 -2.00 -1.61
C ILE A 68 -5.41 -2.35 -0.69
N SER A 69 -4.19 -2.47 -1.23
CA SER A 69 -3.02 -2.78 -0.41
C SER A 69 -2.69 -1.67 0.61
N ILE A 70 -2.85 -0.41 0.20
CA ILE A 70 -2.65 0.78 1.06
C ILE A 70 -3.70 0.81 2.17
N ASN A 71 -4.98 0.61 1.82
CA ASN A 71 -6.06 0.55 2.81
C ASN A 71 -5.87 -0.61 3.80
N CYS A 72 -5.40 -1.76 3.31
CA CYS A 72 -5.12 -2.91 4.15
C CYS A 72 -4.00 -2.62 5.16
N TYR A 73 -2.96 -1.90 4.73
CA TYR A 73 -1.86 -1.46 5.58
C TYR A 73 -2.33 -0.51 6.69
N PHE A 74 -3.22 0.45 6.38
CA PHE A 74 -3.76 1.35 7.41
C PHE A 74 -4.69 0.67 8.39
N PHE A 75 -5.52 -0.27 7.92
CA PHE A 75 -6.39 -1.05 8.80
C PHE A 75 -5.59 -1.87 9.81
N ASP A 76 -4.45 -2.43 9.40
CA ASP A 76 -3.56 -3.17 10.28
C ASP A 76 -2.87 -2.27 11.32
N ILE A 77 -2.35 -1.12 10.90
CA ILE A 77 -1.52 -0.26 11.78
C ILE A 77 -2.36 0.71 12.63
N ARG A 78 -3.68 0.79 12.40
CA ARG A 78 -4.62 1.66 13.14
C ARG A 78 -4.18 3.14 13.14
N ILE A 79 -3.83 3.66 11.96
CA ILE A 79 -3.59 5.09 11.71
C ILE A 79 -4.73 5.62 10.84
#